data_AF-A0A4S3PRQ0-F1
#
_entry.id   AF-A0A4S3PRQ0-F1
#
_cell.length_a   1.000
_cell.length_b   1.000
_cell.length_c   1.000
_cell.angle_alpha   90.00
_cell.angle_beta   90.00
_cell.angle_gamma   90.00
#
_symmetry.space_group_name_H-M   'P 1'
#
loop_
_entity.id
_entity.type
_entity.pdbx_description
1 polymer ?
#
loop_
_entity_poly.entity_id
_entity_poly.type
_entity_poly.pdbx_seq_one_letter_code
_entity_poly.pdbx_strand_id
1 'polypeptide(L)'
;MKKIVISLLTLVIFFPFTVGAASKVECPNVGQLENTTIIYKDELLKALETIIPRTFGDGDYLNHYADWEVVTAQPLDEKVAKEYQMSSKYCGQEVADKSWLVTLHFPRWEGKSDVASDGQIFVSKSKDKGWFVWYRNQ
;
A
#
# COMPACT_ATOMS: atom_id res chain seq x y z
N MET A 1 51.65 26.12 -42.96
CA MET A 1 50.99 26.54 -41.70
C MET A 1 49.49 26.66 -41.93
N LYS A 2 48.69 25.80 -41.29
CA LYS A 2 47.43 26.10 -40.57
C LYS A 2 46.66 24.78 -40.39
N LYS A 3 46.64 24.33 -39.14
CA LYS A 3 46.00 23.11 -38.66
C LYS A 3 44.48 23.36 -38.68
N ILE A 4 43.72 22.52 -39.37
CA ILE A 4 42.26 22.50 -39.25
C ILE A 4 41.93 21.46 -38.19
N VAL A 5 41.56 21.95 -37.01
CA VAL A 5 41.16 21.14 -35.85
C VAL A 5 39.73 20.68 -36.10
N ILE A 6 39.54 19.38 -36.30
CA ILE A 6 38.22 18.75 -36.37
C ILE A 6 37.69 18.71 -34.93
N SER A 7 36.80 19.65 -34.61
CA SER A 7 36.13 19.72 -33.30
C SER A 7 35.09 18.60 -33.20
N LEU A 8 35.37 17.60 -32.37
CA LEU A 8 34.47 16.50 -32.05
C LEU A 8 33.30 17.05 -31.21
N LEU A 9 32.12 17.19 -31.82
CA LEU A 9 30.90 17.59 -31.14
C LEU A 9 30.32 16.36 -30.41
N THR A 10 30.65 16.19 -29.12
CA THR A 10 30.07 15.15 -28.27
C THR A 10 28.61 15.48 -27.96
N LEU A 11 27.69 14.81 -28.65
CA LEU A 11 26.27 14.83 -28.36
C LEU A 11 26.02 14.08 -27.04
N VAL A 12 25.88 14.81 -25.94
CA VAL A 12 25.49 14.25 -24.64
C VAL A 12 24.00 13.93 -24.71
N ILE A 13 23.67 12.67 -24.97
CA ILE A 13 22.31 12.16 -24.91
C ILE A 13 21.93 12.09 -23.43
N PHE A 14 21.19 13.09 -22.95
CA PHE A 14 20.50 13.03 -21.67
C PHE A 14 19.41 11.97 -21.77
N PHE A 15 19.73 10.73 -21.41
CA PHE A 15 18.71 9.74 -21.12
C PHE A 15 17.98 10.19 -19.85
N PRO A 16 16.65 10.39 -19.89
CA PRO A 16 15.88 10.58 -18.67
C PRO A 16 15.95 9.26 -17.90
N PHE A 17 16.81 9.21 -16.88
CA PHE A 17 16.72 8.16 -15.88
C PHE A 17 15.36 8.33 -15.21
N THR A 18 14.40 7.46 -15.55
CA THR A 18 13.18 7.33 -14.77
C THR A 18 13.61 6.74 -13.43
N VAL A 19 13.93 7.60 -12.47
CA VAL A 19 14.12 7.22 -11.08
C VAL A 19 12.73 6.90 -10.53
N GLY A 20 12.19 5.74 -10.90
CA GLY A 20 11.07 5.16 -10.20
C GLY A 20 11.59 4.70 -8.84
N ALA A 21 11.34 5.48 -7.80
CA ALA A 21 11.52 5.00 -6.43
C ALA A 21 10.54 3.84 -6.22
N ALA A 22 11.00 2.61 -6.47
CA ALA A 22 10.27 1.42 -6.09
C ALA A 22 10.32 1.36 -4.56
N SER A 23 9.23 1.73 -3.89
CA SER A 23 9.03 1.34 -2.49
C SER A 23 9.22 -0.18 -2.43
N LYS A 24 10.14 -0.64 -1.59
CA LYS A 24 10.41 -2.07 -1.44
C LYS A 24 9.23 -2.68 -0.67
N VAL A 25 8.16 -3.02 -1.39
CA VAL A 25 6.99 -3.70 -0.84
C VAL A 25 7.40 -5.14 -0.52
N GLU A 26 7.22 -5.57 0.73
CA GLU A 26 7.43 -6.96 1.12
C GLU A 26 6.16 -7.76 0.81
N CYS A 27 6.23 -8.58 -0.24
CA CYS A 27 5.08 -9.32 -0.71
C CYS A 27 4.86 -10.61 0.11
N PRO A 28 3.62 -10.90 0.53
CA PRO A 28 3.32 -12.10 1.30
C PRO A 28 3.47 -13.37 0.44
N ASN A 29 3.81 -14.48 1.10
CA ASN A 29 3.86 -15.78 0.44
C ASN A 29 2.44 -16.31 0.18
N VAL A 30 2.08 -16.42 -1.09
CA VAL A 30 0.77 -16.88 -1.57
C VAL A 30 0.33 -18.23 -0.98
N GLY A 31 1.28 -19.15 -0.75
CA GLY A 31 1.02 -20.47 -0.18
C GLY A 31 0.58 -20.43 1.29
N GLN A 32 0.87 -19.34 2.00
CA GLN A 32 0.48 -19.10 3.40
C GLN A 32 -0.81 -18.29 3.53
N LEU A 33 -1.37 -17.79 2.42
CA LEU A 33 -2.60 -17.01 2.41
C LEU A 33 -3.84 -17.90 2.34
N GLU A 34 -4.87 -17.54 3.09
CA GLU A 34 -6.20 -18.11 2.97
C GLU A 34 -6.97 -17.46 1.81
N ASN A 35 -7.84 -18.24 1.18
CA ASN A 35 -8.87 -17.68 0.30
C ASN A 35 -9.98 -17.11 1.17
N THR A 36 -10.17 -15.79 1.08
CA THR A 36 -11.21 -15.09 1.83
C THR A 36 -12.26 -14.54 0.86
N THR A 37 -13.49 -14.41 1.34
CA THR A 37 -14.62 -13.84 0.60
C THR A 37 -15.43 -12.96 1.55
N ILE A 38 -16.46 -12.27 1.05
CA ILE A 38 -17.25 -11.31 1.84
C ILE A 38 -17.78 -11.86 3.18
N ILE A 39 -17.95 -13.17 3.33
CA ILE A 39 -18.37 -13.83 4.58
C ILE A 39 -17.41 -13.59 5.76
N TYR A 40 -16.16 -13.24 5.47
CA TYR A 40 -15.14 -12.96 6.48
C TYR A 40 -15.10 -11.50 6.94
N LYS A 41 -15.98 -10.63 6.42
CA LYS A 41 -15.95 -9.19 6.72
C LYS A 41 -16.04 -8.90 8.22
N ASP A 42 -16.95 -9.56 8.94
CA ASP A 42 -17.11 -9.33 10.38
C ASP A 42 -15.90 -9.83 11.19
N GLU A 43 -15.24 -10.89 10.74
CA GLU A 43 -13.98 -11.38 11.31
C GLU A 43 -12.87 -10.35 11.12
N LEU A 44 -12.75 -9.81 9.90
CA LEU A 44 -11.78 -8.76 9.58
C LEU A 44 -12.03 -7.50 10.44
N LEU A 45 -13.28 -7.02 10.51
CA LEU A 45 -13.61 -5.82 11.29
C LEU A 45 -13.21 -5.95 12.76
N LYS A 46 -13.40 -7.13 13.38
CA LYS A 46 -12.92 -7.42 14.73
C LYS A 46 -11.40 -7.43 14.81
N ALA A 47 -10.71 -8.01 13.83
CA ALA A 47 -9.26 -8.03 13.79
C ALA A 47 -8.64 -6.62 13.67
N LEU A 48 -9.35 -5.69 13.01
CA LEU A 48 -8.90 -4.30 12.87
C LEU A 48 -8.68 -3.59 14.21
N GLU A 49 -9.44 -3.94 15.25
CA GLU A 49 -9.24 -3.39 16.60
C GLU A 49 -7.82 -3.62 17.14
N THR A 50 -7.16 -4.69 16.69
CA THR A 50 -5.77 -4.99 17.03
C THR A 50 -4.79 -4.55 15.94
N ILE A 51 -5.18 -4.66 14.67
CA ILE A 51 -4.30 -4.35 13.54
C ILE A 51 -4.02 -2.84 13.44
N ILE A 52 -5.03 -1.98 13.58
CA ILE A 52 -4.85 -0.53 13.40
C ILE A 52 -3.88 0.06 14.43
N PRO A 53 -4.03 -0.20 15.74
CA PRO A 53 -3.05 0.28 16.72
C PRO A 53 -1.64 -0.25 16.47
N ARG A 54 -1.47 -1.48 15.98
CA ARG A 54 -0.12 -1.99 15.64
C ARG A 54 0.48 -1.37 14.38
N THR A 55 -0.37 -0.95 13.44
CA THR A 55 0.07 -0.45 12.12
C THR A 55 0.37 1.06 12.15
N PHE A 56 -0.35 1.80 12.97
CA PHE A 56 -0.25 3.27 13.06
C PHE A 56 0.17 3.76 14.44
N GLY A 57 0.23 2.87 15.43
CA GLY A 57 0.43 3.22 16.83
C GLY A 57 1.89 3.31 17.28
N ASP A 58 2.82 3.46 16.34
CA ASP A 58 4.23 3.74 16.64
C ASP A 58 4.64 5.08 16.04
N GLY A 59 5.51 5.81 16.74
CA GLY A 59 6.12 7.06 16.29
C GLY A 59 5.53 8.34 16.88
N ASP A 60 6.08 9.48 16.45
CA ASP A 60 5.84 10.80 17.05
C ASP A 60 4.39 11.31 16.92
N TYR A 61 3.59 10.69 16.03
CA TYR A 61 2.23 11.10 15.71
C TYR A 61 1.15 10.14 16.24
N LEU A 62 1.50 9.23 17.16
CA LEU A 62 0.60 8.24 17.77
C LEU A 62 -0.77 8.82 18.13
N ASN A 63 -0.77 9.97 18.79
CA ASN A 63 -2.00 10.60 19.29
C ASN A 63 -2.98 10.96 18.16
N HIS A 64 -2.50 11.19 16.93
CA HIS A 64 -3.33 11.52 15.79
C HIS A 64 -3.98 10.30 15.11
N TYR A 65 -3.50 9.09 15.40
CA TYR A 65 -4.07 7.83 14.89
C TYR A 65 -4.87 7.06 15.97
N ALA A 66 -4.97 7.62 17.17
CA ALA A 66 -5.62 6.97 18.31
C ALA A 66 -7.13 6.78 18.13
N ASP A 67 -7.79 7.67 17.38
CA ASP A 67 -9.19 7.51 16.96
C ASP A 67 -9.21 7.23 15.46
N TRP A 68 -10.00 6.25 15.05
CA TRP A 68 -10.14 5.84 13.66
C TRP A 68 -11.50 5.23 13.39
N GLU A 69 -11.91 5.31 12.13
CA GLU A 69 -13.17 4.79 11.64
C GLU A 69 -12.93 3.97 10.37
N VAL A 70 -13.65 2.85 10.21
CA VAL A 70 -13.63 2.08 8.96
C VAL A 70 -14.65 2.68 8.02
N VAL A 71 -14.16 3.35 6.97
CA VAL A 71 -15.02 3.88 5.89
C VAL A 71 -15.48 2.74 5.00
N THR A 72 -14.56 1.88 4.58
CA THR A 72 -14.85 0.69 3.78
C THR A 72 -13.94 -0.47 4.15
N ALA A 73 -14.46 -1.70 4.00
CA ALA A 73 -13.69 -2.93 4.06
C ALA A 73 -14.29 -3.91 3.05
N GLN A 74 -13.53 -4.23 2.00
CA GLN A 74 -13.98 -5.08 0.90
C GLN A 74 -12.85 -5.91 0.30
N PRO A 75 -13.16 -7.08 -0.29
CA PRO A 75 -12.18 -7.84 -1.06
C PRO A 75 -11.56 -6.97 -2.16
N LEU A 76 -10.28 -7.18 -2.42
CA LEU A 76 -9.60 -6.51 -3.50
C LEU A 76 -9.94 -7.22 -4.81
N ASP A 77 -10.96 -6.73 -5.49
CA ASP A 77 -11.45 -7.24 -6.77
C ASP A 77 -11.50 -6.13 -7.83
N GLU A 78 -12.02 -6.45 -9.01
CA GLU A 78 -12.13 -5.50 -10.13
C GLU A 78 -12.99 -4.26 -9.81
N LYS A 79 -13.85 -4.29 -8.78
CA LYS A 79 -14.63 -3.10 -8.36
C LYS A 79 -13.72 -2.04 -7.74
N VAL A 80 -12.54 -2.43 -7.29
CA VAL A 80 -11.49 -1.58 -6.74
C VAL A 80 -10.29 -1.59 -7.69
N ALA A 81 -10.58 -1.38 -8.98
CA ALA A 81 -9.66 -1.66 -10.09
C ALA A 81 -8.26 -1.06 -9.94
N LYS A 82 -8.15 0.18 -9.43
CA LYS A 82 -6.86 0.86 -9.29
C LYS A 82 -5.96 0.18 -8.25
N GLU A 83 -6.49 -0.08 -7.06
CA GLU A 83 -5.79 -0.73 -5.96
C GLU A 83 -5.51 -2.20 -6.28
N TYR A 84 -6.42 -2.87 -6.99
CA TYR A 84 -6.22 -4.23 -7.50
C TYR A 84 -5.07 -4.30 -8.51
N GLN A 85 -5.05 -3.40 -9.51
CA GLN A 85 -3.97 -3.31 -10.49
C GLN A 85 -2.63 -3.00 -9.84
N MET A 86 -2.60 -2.07 -8.89
CA MET A 86 -1.40 -1.74 -8.13
C MET A 86 -0.87 -2.96 -7.38
N SER A 87 -1.74 -3.65 -6.63
CA SER A 87 -1.36 -4.82 -5.85
C SER A 87 -0.88 -5.97 -6.73
N SER A 88 -1.57 -6.21 -7.85
CA SER A 88 -1.17 -7.21 -8.83
C SER A 88 0.20 -6.90 -9.44
N LYS A 89 0.49 -5.62 -9.70
CA LYS A 89 1.80 -5.19 -10.22
C LYS A 89 2.91 -5.33 -9.19
N TYR A 90 2.63 -5.09 -7.91
CA TYR A 90 3.64 -5.15 -6.84
C TYR A 90 3.92 -6.58 -6.38
N CYS A 91 2.87 -7.36 -6.13
CA CYS A 91 2.98 -8.66 -5.47
C CYS A 91 2.36 -9.83 -6.23
N GLY A 92 1.86 -9.59 -7.45
CA GLY A 92 1.22 -10.60 -8.27
C GLY A 92 -0.28 -10.71 -8.01
N GLN A 93 -0.99 -11.18 -9.04
CA GLN A 93 -2.45 -11.29 -9.01
C GLN A 93 -2.95 -12.19 -7.89
N GLU A 94 -2.26 -13.31 -7.61
CA GLU A 94 -2.68 -14.25 -6.55
C GLU A 94 -2.64 -13.66 -5.14
N VAL A 95 -1.76 -12.67 -4.89
CA VAL A 95 -1.79 -11.91 -3.64
C VAL A 95 -2.97 -10.96 -3.63
N ALA A 96 -3.22 -10.25 -4.74
CA ALA A 96 -4.34 -9.31 -4.85
C ALA A 96 -5.69 -10.03 -4.64
N ASP A 97 -5.90 -11.18 -5.28
CA ASP A 97 -7.13 -11.99 -5.16
C ASP A 97 -7.39 -12.51 -3.74
N LYS A 98 -6.34 -12.60 -2.91
CA LYS A 98 -6.40 -13.03 -1.50
C LYS A 98 -6.25 -11.86 -0.52
N SER A 99 -6.46 -10.63 -1.01
CA SER A 99 -6.32 -9.41 -0.23
C SER A 99 -7.63 -8.66 -0.11
N TRP A 100 -7.68 -7.77 0.87
CA TRP A 100 -8.75 -6.82 1.09
C TRP A 100 -8.19 -5.42 1.13
N LEU A 101 -8.98 -4.48 0.65
CA LEU A 101 -8.76 -3.06 0.88
C LEU A 101 -9.61 -2.61 2.07
N VAL A 102 -8.96 -1.97 3.03
CA VAL A 102 -9.62 -1.26 4.12
C VAL A 102 -9.26 0.21 4.01
N THR A 103 -10.29 1.05 3.92
CA THR A 103 -10.14 2.51 3.96
C THR A 103 -10.53 3.00 5.33
N LEU A 104 -9.65 3.82 5.91
CA LEU A 104 -9.75 4.35 7.25
C LEU A 104 -9.85 5.86 7.19
N HIS A 105 -10.57 6.42 8.16
CA HIS A 105 -10.57 7.83 8.47
C HIS A 105 -10.00 8.05 9.88
N PHE A 106 -9.21 9.09 10.08
CA PHE A 106 -8.53 9.44 11.32
C PHE A 106 -8.94 10.85 11.77
N PRO A 107 -10.00 10.99 12.58
CA PRO A 107 -10.59 12.30 12.92
C PRO A 107 -9.60 13.28 13.58
N ARG A 108 -8.59 12.77 14.30
CA ARG A 108 -7.62 13.63 15.00
C ARG A 108 -6.62 14.32 14.06
N TRP A 109 -6.61 13.97 12.77
CA TRP A 109 -5.87 14.65 11.72
C TRP A 109 -6.69 15.75 11.03
N GLU A 110 -8.00 15.84 11.25
CA GLU A 110 -8.84 16.89 10.69
C GLU A 110 -8.31 18.29 11.05
N GLY A 111 -8.29 19.17 10.06
CA GLY A 111 -7.74 20.52 10.18
C GLY A 111 -6.21 20.59 10.36
N LYS A 112 -5.51 19.45 10.36
CA LYS A 112 -4.04 19.37 10.44
C LYS A 112 -3.42 18.86 9.15
N SER A 113 -3.98 17.81 8.56
CA SER A 113 -3.50 17.24 7.30
C SER A 113 -4.58 16.41 6.62
N ASP A 114 -5.01 16.84 5.45
CA ASP A 114 -5.97 16.10 4.61
C ASP A 114 -5.39 14.79 4.06
N VAL A 115 -4.05 14.71 3.95
CA VAL A 115 -3.38 13.48 3.51
C VAL A 115 -3.35 12.45 4.63
N ALA A 116 -3.17 12.89 5.88
CA ALA A 116 -3.08 11.99 7.03
C ALA A 116 -4.45 11.66 7.65
N SER A 117 -5.50 12.43 7.32
CA SER A 117 -6.87 12.17 7.76
C SER A 117 -7.47 10.91 7.17
N ASP A 118 -6.97 10.45 6.02
CA ASP A 118 -7.41 9.21 5.40
C ASP A 118 -6.24 8.25 5.24
N GLY A 119 -6.53 6.95 5.18
CA GLY A 119 -5.52 5.93 4.96
C GLY A 119 -6.09 4.68 4.34
N GLN A 120 -5.27 3.99 3.55
CA GLN A 120 -5.60 2.68 2.99
C GLN A 120 -4.64 1.64 3.54
N ILE A 121 -5.16 0.50 3.96
CA ILE A 121 -4.36 -0.68 4.27
C ILE A 121 -4.82 -1.86 3.43
N PHE A 122 -3.85 -2.67 3.06
CA PHE A 122 -4.04 -3.91 2.34
C PHE A 122 -3.77 -5.05 3.29
N VAL A 123 -4.80 -5.87 3.49
CA VAL A 123 -4.79 -6.94 4.47
C VAL A 123 -5.04 -8.28 3.82
N SER A 124 -4.37 -9.29 4.33
CA SER A 124 -4.63 -10.69 3.97
C SER A 124 -4.75 -11.51 5.23
N LYS A 125 -5.39 -12.67 5.10
CA LYS A 125 -5.47 -13.66 6.18
C LYS A 125 -4.42 -14.74 5.95
N SER A 126 -3.54 -14.92 6.93
CA SER A 126 -2.62 -16.05 6.99
C SER A 126 -3.34 -17.28 7.54
N LYS A 127 -3.01 -18.45 6.99
CA LYS A 127 -3.49 -19.76 7.48
C LYS A 127 -3.16 -20.03 8.95
N ASP A 128 -2.04 -19.47 9.45
CA ASP A 128 -1.52 -19.79 10.78
C ASP A 128 -1.65 -18.63 11.78
N LYS A 129 -1.67 -17.38 11.28
CA LYS A 129 -1.50 -16.18 12.11
C LYS A 129 -2.70 -15.23 12.08
N GLY A 130 -3.74 -15.54 11.30
CA GLY A 130 -4.90 -14.67 11.12
C GLY A 130 -4.61 -13.45 10.24
N TRP A 131 -5.37 -12.39 10.43
CA TRP A 131 -5.29 -11.18 9.61
C TRP A 131 -4.04 -10.35 9.88
N PHE A 132 -3.41 -9.85 8.82
CA PHE A 132 -2.24 -8.98 8.89
C PHE A 132 -2.24 -7.96 7.75
N VAL A 133 -1.55 -6.84 7.97
CA VAL A 133 -1.29 -5.81 6.95
C VAL A 133 -0.01 -6.17 6.22
N TRP A 134 -0.07 -6.22 4.88
CA TRP A 134 1.11 -6.39 4.05
C TRP A 134 1.50 -5.10 3.31
N TYR A 135 0.58 -4.13 3.20
CA TYR A 135 0.89 -2.81 2.65
C TYR A 135 0.00 -1.73 3.26
N ARG A 136 0.58 -0.56 3.49
CA ARG A 136 -0.12 0.66 3.90
C ARG A 136 0.16 1.73 2.86
N ASN A 137 -0.90 2.40 2.44
CA ASN A 137 -0.84 3.55 1.53
C ASN A 137 -1.42 4.76 2.27
N GLN A 138 -0.53 5.66 2.66
CA GLN A 138 -0.85 6.93 3.31
C GLN A 138 0.22 7.95 2.94
#